data_AF-A0A3C1HAC4-F1
#
_entry.id   AF-A0A3C1HAC4-F1
#
_cell.length_a   1.000
_cell.length_b   1.000
_cell.length_c   1.000
_cell.angle_alpha   90.00
_cell.angle_beta   90.00
_cell.angle_gamma   90.00
#
_symmetry.space_group_name_H-M   'P 1'
#
loop_
_entity.id
_entity.type
_entity.pdbx_description
1 polymer ?
#
loop_
_entity_poly.entity_id
_entity_poly.type
_entity_poly.pdbx_seq_one_letter_code
_entity_poly.pdbx_strand_id
1 'polypeptide(L)'
;MKFGSETLTGVTCARARVVASARDGGRRIEGWGETPLSVQWVWPSPSPYAEREQALMDFTAKIAAAWTGLPTEGHPLEFGHRFLEEVLPGMLRSFNTADRAGREPMPLLAALLCASVLDQALHDAYGQAVGRPIYETYKPPFLTQDLAHFLTPAPGSAVRFEGRFPQDFLAAKPSRRLKAWHLVGGVDALESCDLTGSEPADGHPVLLADWIRRDGLTCLKVKLRGNDAAWDYDRLCRVGRIAVANGVEWLTADFNCTVRDPEYVNTILDR
;
A
#
# COMPACT_ATOMS: atom_id res chain seq x y z
N MET A 1 0.48 -17.43 -3.12
CA MET A 1 0.99 -16.38 -4.04
C MET A 1 2.43 -16.06 -3.69
N LYS A 2 3.34 -15.86 -4.66
CA LYS A 2 4.71 -15.41 -4.37
C LYS A 2 4.72 -13.89 -4.16
N PHE A 3 5.24 -13.42 -3.03
CA PHE A 3 5.33 -12.00 -2.68
C PHE A 3 6.77 -11.65 -2.31
N GLY A 4 7.52 -11.13 -3.29
CA GLY A 4 8.96 -10.93 -3.13
C GLY A 4 9.70 -12.26 -3.00
N SER A 5 10.51 -12.39 -1.94
CA SER A 5 11.23 -13.62 -1.61
C SER A 5 10.41 -14.65 -0.84
N GLU A 6 9.22 -14.29 -0.36
CA GLU A 6 8.39 -15.13 0.52
C GLU A 6 7.13 -15.64 -0.21
N THR A 7 6.60 -16.77 0.24
CA THR A 7 5.31 -17.32 -0.26
C THR A 7 4.21 -17.00 0.75
N LEU A 8 3.17 -16.32 0.29
CA LEU A 8 1.98 -16.00 1.07
C LEU A 8 0.94 -17.12 0.94
N THR A 9 0.55 -17.71 2.08
CA THR A 9 -0.49 -18.76 2.19
C THR A 9 -1.76 -18.28 2.91
N GLY A 10 -1.71 -17.12 3.57
CA GLY A 10 -2.82 -16.48 4.25
C GLY A 10 -2.52 -15.00 4.50
N VAL A 11 -3.51 -14.23 4.90
CA VAL A 11 -3.35 -12.80 5.22
C VAL A 11 -4.10 -12.47 6.51
N THR A 12 -3.42 -11.78 7.43
CA THR A 12 -4.04 -11.22 8.63
C THR A 12 -4.52 -9.81 8.31
N CYS A 13 -5.82 -9.55 8.45
CA CYS A 13 -6.40 -8.22 8.26
C CYS A 13 -6.67 -7.55 9.61
N ALA A 14 -6.14 -6.34 9.79
CA ALA A 14 -6.56 -5.48 10.89
C ALA A 14 -7.85 -4.78 10.48
N ARG A 15 -8.87 -4.85 11.35
CA ARG A 15 -10.12 -4.10 11.21
C ARG A 15 -10.33 -3.22 12.43
N ALA A 16 -10.56 -1.93 12.21
CA ALA A 16 -10.79 -0.97 13.27
C ALA A 16 -12.16 -0.32 13.15
N ARG A 17 -12.73 0.00 14.31
CA ARG A 17 -13.90 0.87 14.45
C ARG A 17 -13.52 2.05 15.32
N VAL A 18 -13.63 3.25 14.77
CA VAL A 18 -13.44 4.50 15.51
C VAL A 18 -14.80 5.11 15.79
N VAL A 19 -15.02 5.51 17.05
CA VAL A 19 -16.20 6.28 17.44
C VAL A 19 -15.76 7.72 17.70
N ALA A 20 -16.20 8.63 16.84
CA ALA A 20 -15.94 10.05 16.97
C ALA A 20 -17.19 10.78 17.47
N SER A 21 -17.00 11.91 18.15
CA SER A 21 -18.08 12.82 18.53
C SER A 21 -18.06 14.02 17.59
N ALA A 22 -19.17 14.25 16.89
CA ALA A 22 -19.30 15.42 16.03
C ALA A 22 -19.44 16.69 16.88
N ARG A 23 -18.86 17.79 16.39
CA ARG A 23 -18.85 19.08 17.08
C ARG A 23 -20.25 19.70 17.18
N ASP A 24 -21.15 19.33 16.27
CA ASP A 24 -22.54 19.79 16.23
C ASP A 24 -23.44 18.99 17.19
N GLY A 25 -23.27 19.25 18.50
CA GLY A 25 -24.15 18.67 19.52
C GLY A 25 -23.78 17.25 19.95
N GLY A 26 -22.55 16.80 19.68
CA GLY A 26 -22.00 15.58 20.30
C GLY A 26 -22.53 14.27 19.73
N ARG A 27 -23.15 14.31 18.54
CA ARG A 27 -23.61 13.10 17.85
C ARG A 27 -22.46 12.13 17.67
N ARG A 28 -22.66 10.88 18.09
CA ARG A 28 -21.67 9.81 17.92
C ARG A 28 -21.71 9.28 16.50
N ILE A 29 -20.55 9.18 15.87
CA ILE A 29 -20.36 8.67 14.51
C ILE A 29 -19.38 7.52 14.57
N GLU A 30 -19.68 6.45 13.85
CA GLU A 30 -18.81 5.29 13.74
C GLU A 30 -18.19 5.28 12.35
N GLY A 31 -16.88 5.08 12.28
CA GLY A 31 -16.17 4.84 11.03
C GLY A 31 -15.36 3.56 11.10
N TRP A 32 -15.12 2.98 9.94
CA TRP A 32 -14.49 1.68 9.79
C TRP A 32 -13.25 1.75 8.89
N GLY A 33 -12.22 1.02 9.28
CA GLY A 33 -10.99 0.86 8.53
C GLY A 33 -10.61 -0.60 8.45
N GLU A 34 -10.02 -1.00 7.33
CA GLU A 34 -9.50 -2.34 7.14
C GLU A 34 -8.24 -2.30 6.26
N THR A 35 -7.21 -3.00 6.70
CA THR A 35 -5.96 -3.14 5.95
C THR A 35 -5.30 -4.48 6.25
N PRO A 36 -4.72 -5.17 5.25
CA PRO A 36 -3.90 -6.35 5.49
C PRO A 36 -2.59 -5.96 6.18
N LEU A 37 -2.26 -6.64 7.28
CA LEU A 37 -0.96 -6.53 7.96
C LEU A 37 0.11 -7.23 7.12
N SER A 38 0.48 -6.64 5.99
CA SER A 38 1.32 -7.25 4.95
C SER A 38 2.79 -7.32 5.36
N VAL A 39 3.11 -8.21 6.31
CA VAL A 39 4.40 -8.32 7.01
C VAL A 39 5.59 -8.37 6.05
N GLN A 40 5.51 -9.17 4.98
CA GLN A 40 6.62 -9.33 4.02
C GLN A 40 6.93 -8.05 3.24
N TRP A 41 5.94 -7.17 3.08
CA TRP A 41 6.12 -5.88 2.41
C TRP A 41 6.72 -4.84 3.33
N VAL A 42 6.17 -4.71 4.55
CA VAL A 42 6.57 -3.63 5.46
C VAL A 42 7.80 -3.97 6.29
N TRP A 43 8.15 -5.25 6.38
CA TRP A 43 9.26 -5.74 7.18
C TRP A 43 9.95 -6.94 6.53
N PRO A 44 10.59 -6.77 5.35
CA PRO A 44 11.36 -7.82 4.70
C PRO A 44 12.58 -8.18 5.58
N SER A 45 12.65 -9.44 6.02
CA SER A 45 13.61 -9.86 7.05
C SER A 45 13.84 -11.38 7.04
N PRO A 46 15.03 -11.86 7.44
CA PRO A 46 15.27 -13.29 7.67
C PRO A 46 14.59 -13.83 8.94
N SER A 47 14.09 -12.96 9.82
CA SER A 47 13.39 -13.34 11.05
C SER A 47 12.07 -14.07 10.73
N PRO A 48 11.64 -15.04 11.56
CA PRO A 48 10.43 -15.83 11.31
C PRO A 48 9.19 -14.97 11.05
N TYR A 49 8.40 -15.32 10.03
CA TYR A 49 7.18 -14.60 9.66
C TYR A 49 6.23 -14.42 10.86
N ALA A 50 5.93 -15.51 11.58
CA ALA A 50 4.99 -15.50 12.69
C ALA A 50 5.40 -14.55 13.83
N GLU A 51 6.71 -14.39 14.07
CA GLU A 51 7.21 -13.46 15.08
C GLU A 51 6.96 -12.00 14.67
N ARG A 52 7.21 -11.67 13.39
CA ARG A 52 6.97 -10.34 12.83
C ARG A 52 5.47 -10.04 12.77
N GLU A 53 4.66 -11.00 12.35
CA GLU A 53 3.20 -10.89 12.32
C GLU A 53 2.63 -10.57 13.69
N GLN A 54 3.00 -11.35 14.71
CA GLN A 54 2.57 -11.11 16.08
C GLN A 54 2.98 -9.71 16.57
N ALA A 55 4.19 -9.27 16.24
CA ALA A 55 4.65 -7.93 16.60
C ALA A 55 3.80 -6.82 15.96
N LEU A 56 3.40 -6.96 14.68
CA LEU A 56 2.48 -6.01 14.04
C LEU A 56 1.12 -5.99 14.73
N MET A 57 0.58 -7.17 15.08
CA MET A 57 -0.71 -7.27 15.78
C MET A 57 -0.66 -6.60 17.16
N ASP A 58 0.37 -6.89 17.96
CA ASP A 58 0.57 -6.32 19.28
C ASP A 58 0.76 -4.81 19.21
N PHE A 59 1.56 -4.33 18.25
CA PHE A 59 1.80 -2.91 18.08
C PHE A 59 0.55 -2.17 17.57
N THR A 60 -0.25 -2.78 16.69
CA THR A 60 -1.55 -2.24 16.27
C THR A 60 -2.49 -2.04 17.46
N ALA A 61 -2.55 -3.01 18.38
CA ALA A 61 -3.35 -2.88 19.60
C ALA A 61 -2.85 -1.74 20.51
N LYS A 62 -1.52 -1.57 20.64
CA LYS A 62 -0.93 -0.46 21.41
C LYS A 62 -1.24 0.90 20.78
N ILE A 63 -1.15 1.01 19.44
CA ILE A 63 -1.55 2.22 18.71
C ILE A 63 -3.03 2.52 18.97
N ALA A 64 -3.91 1.53 18.90
CA ALA A 64 -5.34 1.73 19.16
C ALA A 64 -5.62 2.31 20.54
N ALA A 65 -4.91 1.87 21.57
CA ALA A 65 -5.01 2.47 22.90
C ALA A 65 -4.54 3.94 22.90
N ALA A 66 -3.36 4.21 22.33
CA ALA A 66 -2.80 5.57 22.29
C ALA A 66 -3.65 6.55 21.47
N TRP A 67 -4.24 6.09 20.37
CA TRP A 67 -5.07 6.89 19.47
C TRP A 67 -6.28 7.50 20.19
N THR A 68 -6.90 6.76 21.11
CA THR A 68 -8.04 7.25 21.92
C THR A 68 -7.65 8.26 23.00
N GLY A 69 -6.37 8.27 23.40
CA GLY A 69 -5.86 9.14 24.44
C GLY A 69 -5.43 10.52 23.96
N LEU A 70 -5.46 10.80 22.65
CA LEU A 70 -5.05 12.07 22.06
C LEU A 70 -6.22 13.08 22.09
N PRO A 71 -6.20 14.11 22.95
CA PRO A 71 -7.27 15.09 22.99
C PRO A 71 -7.08 16.06 21.82
N THR A 72 -7.68 15.75 20.68
CA THR A 72 -7.69 16.71 19.57
C THR A 72 -9.00 16.66 18.81
N GLU A 73 -9.39 17.85 18.37
CA GLU A 73 -10.47 18.09 17.42
C GLU A 73 -9.83 18.45 16.08
N GLY A 74 -10.56 18.29 14.98
CA GLY A 74 -10.11 18.75 13.67
C GLY A 74 -10.31 17.73 12.56
N HIS A 75 -9.68 18.00 11.43
CA HIS A 75 -9.76 17.14 10.27
C HIS A 75 -8.88 15.88 10.46
N PRO A 76 -9.29 14.69 9.98
CA PRO A 76 -8.51 13.45 10.14
C PRO A 76 -7.08 13.55 9.63
N LEU A 77 -6.83 14.28 8.54
CA LEU A 77 -5.48 14.53 8.03
C LEU A 77 -4.56 15.24 9.05
N GLU A 78 -5.08 16.23 9.78
CA GLU A 78 -4.32 16.96 10.81
C GLU A 78 -4.10 16.08 12.04
N PHE A 79 -5.13 15.33 12.43
CA PHE A 79 -5.05 14.34 13.52
C PHE A 79 -3.96 13.30 13.21
N GLY A 80 -4.07 12.66 12.04
CA GLY A 80 -3.18 11.60 11.60
C GLY A 80 -1.75 12.12 11.53
N HIS A 81 -1.53 13.27 10.88
CA HIS A 81 -0.20 13.89 10.84
C HIS A 81 0.39 14.12 12.22
N ARG A 82 -0.36 14.72 13.14
CA ARG A 82 0.11 14.92 14.53
C ARG A 82 0.48 13.60 15.19
N PHE A 83 -0.38 12.59 15.09
CA PHE A 83 -0.11 11.28 15.70
C PHE A 83 1.17 10.67 15.13
N LEU A 84 1.36 10.73 13.81
CA LEU A 84 2.51 10.17 13.12
C LEU A 84 3.83 10.90 13.45
N GLU A 85 3.81 12.22 13.63
CA GLU A 85 5.00 13.02 13.92
C GLU A 85 5.34 13.05 15.42
N GLU A 86 4.34 13.22 16.28
CA GLU A 86 4.55 13.50 17.71
C GLU A 86 4.49 12.25 18.59
N VAL A 87 3.66 11.26 18.23
CA VAL A 87 3.36 10.11 19.11
C VAL A 87 4.02 8.82 18.62
N LEU A 88 3.81 8.46 17.35
CA LEU A 88 4.27 7.20 16.77
C LEU A 88 5.79 6.95 16.94
N PRO A 89 6.70 7.93 16.76
CA PRO A 89 8.13 7.69 16.89
C PRO A 89 8.53 7.30 18.31
N GLY A 90 7.89 7.89 19.32
CA GLY A 90 8.08 7.52 20.72
C GLY A 90 7.60 6.11 21.00
N MET A 91 6.39 5.78 20.54
CA MET A 91 5.82 4.44 20.70
C MET A 91 6.68 3.36 20.04
N LEU A 92 7.14 3.60 18.80
CA LEU A 92 7.98 2.65 18.07
C LEU A 92 9.32 2.41 18.79
N ARG A 93 9.97 3.47 19.27
CA ARG A 93 11.20 3.35 20.06
C ARG A 93 10.96 2.52 21.32
N SER A 94 9.94 2.85 22.10
CA SER A 94 9.59 2.11 23.32
C SER A 94 9.27 0.65 23.04
N PHE A 95 8.50 0.36 21.99
CA PHE A 95 8.17 -1.02 21.60
C PHE A 95 9.42 -1.82 21.23
N ASN A 96 10.31 -1.23 20.43
CA ASN A 96 11.55 -1.88 20.02
C ASN A 96 12.50 -2.11 21.20
N THR A 97 12.55 -1.19 22.17
CA THR A 97 13.41 -1.33 23.37
C THR A 97 12.82 -2.27 24.42
N ALA A 98 11.51 -2.24 24.67
CA ALA A 98 10.89 -2.97 25.78
C ALA A 98 10.32 -4.32 25.35
N ASP A 99 9.50 -4.35 24.29
CA ASP A 99 8.78 -5.55 23.85
C ASP A 99 9.64 -6.41 22.90
N ARG A 100 10.62 -5.80 22.22
CA ARG A 100 11.51 -6.47 21.26
C ARG A 100 13.00 -6.39 21.63
N ALA A 101 13.32 -6.24 22.90
CA ALA A 101 14.70 -6.22 23.39
C ALA A 101 15.49 -7.45 22.89
N GLY A 102 16.64 -7.21 22.26
CA GLY A 102 17.52 -8.28 21.73
C GLY A 102 17.00 -8.97 20.47
N ARG A 103 15.90 -8.48 19.86
CA ARG A 103 15.38 -8.97 18.58
C ARG A 103 15.54 -7.90 17.51
N GLU A 104 15.31 -8.29 16.26
CA GLU A 104 15.28 -7.32 15.17
C GLU A 104 14.20 -6.24 15.43
N PRO A 105 14.56 -4.94 15.31
CA PRO A 105 13.62 -3.86 15.54
C PRO A 105 12.56 -3.80 14.44
N MET A 106 11.32 -3.50 14.83
CA MET A 106 10.25 -3.19 13.89
C MET A 106 10.61 -1.91 13.10
N PRO A 107 10.53 -1.93 11.76
CA PRO A 107 10.81 -0.77 10.92
C PRO A 107 9.67 0.25 11.00
N LEU A 108 9.99 1.52 10.71
CA LEU A 108 9.01 2.61 10.68
C LEU A 108 7.84 2.33 9.72
N LEU A 109 8.11 1.70 8.58
CA LEU A 109 7.07 1.34 7.61
C LEU A 109 6.01 0.40 8.21
N ALA A 110 6.42 -0.56 9.03
CA ALA A 110 5.48 -1.45 9.74
C ALA A 110 4.65 -0.69 10.78
N ALA A 111 5.27 0.24 11.50
CA ALA A 111 4.57 1.12 12.44
C ALA A 111 3.53 2.00 11.75
N LEU A 112 3.86 2.57 10.59
CA LEU A 112 2.94 3.35 9.76
C LEU A 112 1.76 2.51 9.27
N LEU A 113 2.00 1.27 8.84
CA LEU A 113 0.93 0.34 8.48
C LEU A 113 -0.01 0.07 9.65
N CYS A 114 0.53 -0.17 10.84
CA CYS A 114 -0.28 -0.39 12.06
C CYS A 114 -1.16 0.83 12.39
N ALA A 115 -0.67 2.05 12.14
CA ALA A 115 -1.46 3.29 12.32
C ALA A 115 -2.55 3.48 11.25
N SER A 116 -2.29 3.03 10.01
CA SER A 116 -3.16 3.31 8.86
C SER A 116 -4.61 2.84 9.04
N VAL A 117 -4.83 1.73 9.76
CA VAL A 117 -6.19 1.19 9.98
C VAL A 117 -7.08 2.14 10.79
N LEU A 118 -6.49 2.86 11.75
CA LEU A 118 -7.21 3.85 12.56
C LEU A 118 -7.40 5.15 11.79
N ASP A 119 -6.41 5.54 11.00
CA ASP A 119 -6.51 6.70 10.12
C ASP A 119 -7.65 6.53 9.09
N GLN A 120 -7.75 5.36 8.46
CA GLN A 120 -8.87 5.00 7.59
C GLN A 120 -10.22 5.10 8.30
N ALA A 121 -10.33 4.51 9.49
CA ALA A 121 -11.57 4.52 10.27
C ALA A 121 -11.97 5.94 10.70
N LEU A 122 -11.01 6.79 11.06
CA LEU A 122 -11.26 8.19 11.41
C LEU A 122 -11.69 9.01 10.20
N HIS A 123 -11.09 8.79 9.03
CA HIS A 123 -11.50 9.41 7.77
C HIS A 123 -12.93 9.03 7.38
N ASP A 124 -13.30 7.76 7.52
CA ASP A 124 -14.68 7.31 7.30
C ASP A 124 -15.66 7.98 8.27
N ALA A 125 -15.35 7.97 9.57
CA ALA A 125 -16.19 8.61 10.59
C ALA A 125 -16.39 10.10 10.31
N TYR A 126 -15.34 10.82 9.88
CA TYR A 126 -15.43 12.25 9.60
C TYR A 126 -16.29 12.55 8.38
N GLY A 127 -16.11 11.81 7.27
CA GLY A 127 -16.94 11.97 6.08
C GLY A 127 -18.43 11.77 6.38
N GLN A 128 -18.75 10.76 7.19
CA GLN A 128 -20.10 10.52 7.69
C GLN A 128 -20.61 11.65 8.60
N ALA A 129 -19.75 12.17 9.50
CA ALA A 129 -20.12 13.23 10.43
C ALA A 129 -20.59 14.50 9.68
N VAL A 130 -19.89 14.88 8.62
CA VAL A 130 -20.18 16.07 7.81
C VAL A 130 -21.11 15.80 6.61
N GLY A 131 -21.45 14.54 6.35
CA GLY A 131 -22.33 14.13 5.26
C GLY A 131 -21.73 14.36 3.87
N ARG A 132 -20.41 14.15 3.69
CA ARG A 132 -19.71 14.35 2.41
C ARG A 132 -18.72 13.23 2.13
N PRO A 133 -18.43 12.92 0.85
CA PRO A 133 -17.27 12.12 0.49
C PRO A 133 -16.00 12.75 1.09
N ILE A 134 -15.15 11.96 1.73
CA ILE A 134 -13.99 12.47 2.48
C ILE A 134 -13.04 13.33 1.64
N TYR A 135 -12.85 13.00 0.36
CA TYR A 135 -12.01 13.81 -0.54
C TYR A 135 -12.55 15.24 -0.77
N GLU A 136 -13.84 15.50 -0.54
CA GLU A 136 -14.41 16.84 -0.60
C GLU A 136 -14.11 17.70 0.64
N THR A 137 -13.55 17.11 1.69
CA THR A 137 -13.22 17.82 2.94
C THR A 137 -11.75 18.22 3.03
N TYR A 138 -10.92 17.91 2.04
CA TYR A 138 -9.50 18.26 2.02
C TYR A 138 -9.25 19.72 1.63
N LYS A 139 -9.96 20.64 2.30
CA LYS A 139 -10.02 22.08 2.03
C LYS A 139 -10.64 22.86 3.18
N PRO A 140 -10.51 24.20 3.21
CA PRO A 140 -11.32 25.04 4.07
C PRO A 140 -12.83 24.91 3.77
N PRO A 141 -13.70 25.02 4.79
CA PRO A 141 -13.39 25.25 6.21
C PRO A 141 -13.11 23.96 7.01
N PHE A 142 -13.09 22.79 6.37
CA PHE A 142 -12.94 21.50 7.05
C PHE A 142 -11.51 21.25 7.53
N LEU A 143 -10.55 21.43 6.62
CA LEU A 143 -9.12 21.35 6.86
C LEU A 143 -8.58 22.77 7.10
N THR A 144 -7.91 22.98 8.23
CA THR A 144 -7.45 24.31 8.67
C THR A 144 -6.00 24.58 8.30
N GLN A 145 -5.17 23.54 8.25
CA GLN A 145 -3.77 23.62 7.84
C GLN A 145 -3.64 23.49 6.31
N ASP A 146 -2.87 24.38 5.69
CA ASP A 146 -2.49 24.26 4.29
C ASP A 146 -1.38 23.21 4.10
N LEU A 147 -0.99 22.96 2.84
CA LEU A 147 0.03 21.96 2.52
C LEU A 147 1.42 22.32 3.06
N ALA A 148 1.71 23.59 3.37
CA ALA A 148 3.02 23.97 3.92
C ALA A 148 3.19 23.50 5.37
N HIS A 149 2.09 23.19 6.07
CA HIS A 149 2.14 22.52 7.37
C HIS A 149 2.69 21.09 7.27
N PHE A 150 2.39 20.38 6.17
CA PHE A 150 2.69 18.95 6.03
C PHE A 150 3.91 18.67 5.15
N LEU A 151 4.24 19.58 4.22
CA LEU A 151 5.21 19.34 3.16
C LEU A 151 6.25 20.45 3.08
N THR A 152 7.51 20.04 2.96
CA THR A 152 8.63 20.93 2.66
C THR A 152 8.97 20.84 1.17
N PRO A 153 9.07 21.96 0.43
CA PRO A 153 9.53 21.95 -0.95
C PRO A 153 10.94 21.33 -1.07
N ALA A 154 11.18 20.60 -2.17
CA ALA A 154 12.50 20.07 -2.46
C ALA A 154 13.54 21.21 -2.58
N PRO A 155 14.78 21.03 -2.12
CA PRO A 155 15.82 22.05 -2.22
C PRO A 155 15.99 22.57 -3.66
N GLY A 156 15.99 23.89 -3.83
CA GLY A 156 16.12 24.55 -5.14
C GLY A 156 14.84 24.59 -5.99
N SER A 157 13.73 24.05 -5.50
CA SER A 157 12.43 24.13 -6.19
C SER A 157 11.80 25.52 -6.04
N ALA A 158 11.11 25.97 -7.08
CA ALA A 158 10.26 27.17 -7.06
C ALA A 158 8.84 26.89 -6.52
N VAL A 159 8.53 25.63 -6.18
CA VAL A 159 7.21 25.22 -5.65
C VAL A 159 6.96 25.85 -4.28
N ARG A 160 5.72 26.31 -4.07
CA ARG A 160 5.21 26.88 -2.83
C ARG A 160 3.94 26.15 -2.42
N PHE A 161 3.87 25.73 -1.15
CA PHE A 161 2.72 25.03 -0.60
C PHE A 161 1.82 25.94 0.25
N GLU A 162 2.27 27.17 0.53
CA GLU A 162 1.52 28.16 1.31
C GLU A 162 0.20 28.51 0.62
N GLY A 163 -0.89 28.45 1.38
CA GLY A 163 -2.25 28.69 0.90
C GLY A 163 -2.79 27.61 -0.04
N ARG A 164 -2.08 26.50 -0.26
CA ARG A 164 -2.54 25.38 -1.09
C ARG A 164 -3.12 24.27 -0.23
N PHE A 165 -4.18 23.63 -0.73
CA PHE A 165 -4.83 22.51 -0.05
C PHE A 165 -4.82 21.26 -0.95
N PRO A 166 -4.96 20.04 -0.40
CA PRO A 166 -4.96 18.84 -1.23
C PRO A 166 -6.03 18.90 -2.34
N GLN A 167 -7.19 19.52 -2.09
CA GLN A 167 -8.21 19.81 -3.10
C GLN A 167 -7.63 20.40 -4.41
N ASP A 168 -6.63 21.29 -4.33
CA ASP A 168 -6.10 22.03 -5.48
C ASP A 168 -5.41 21.09 -6.49
N PHE A 169 -5.08 19.88 -6.07
CA PHE A 169 -4.39 18.86 -6.85
C PHE A 169 -5.26 17.63 -7.13
N LEU A 170 -6.49 17.60 -6.62
CA LEU A 170 -7.45 16.53 -6.92
C LEU A 170 -8.24 16.86 -8.19
N ALA A 171 -8.47 15.85 -9.01
CA ALA A 171 -9.32 16.00 -10.18
C ALA A 171 -10.76 16.33 -9.75
N ALA A 172 -11.27 17.49 -10.17
CA ALA A 172 -12.64 17.92 -9.85
C ALA A 172 -13.72 16.93 -10.35
N LYS A 173 -13.40 16.14 -11.39
CA LYS A 173 -14.23 15.06 -11.93
C LYS A 173 -13.35 13.83 -12.14
N PRO A 174 -13.15 12.99 -11.11
CA PRO A 174 -12.31 11.80 -11.24
C PRO A 174 -12.93 10.82 -12.23
N SER A 175 -12.10 10.08 -12.96
CA SER A 175 -12.59 9.03 -13.85
C SER A 175 -13.28 7.94 -13.04
N ARG A 176 -14.48 7.53 -13.50
CA ARG A 176 -15.21 6.38 -12.93
C ARG A 176 -14.80 5.04 -13.53
N ARG A 177 -13.83 5.04 -14.45
CA ARG A 177 -13.25 3.85 -15.08
C ARG A 177 -11.73 3.99 -15.09
N LEU A 178 -11.05 3.00 -14.53
CA LEU A 178 -9.59 2.92 -14.52
C LEU A 178 -9.17 1.63 -15.22
N LYS A 179 -8.01 1.66 -15.88
CA LYS A 179 -7.39 0.44 -16.38
C LYS A 179 -6.85 -0.35 -15.18
N ALA A 180 -7.23 -1.61 -15.08
CA ALA A 180 -6.65 -2.52 -14.11
C ALA A 180 -5.29 -3.02 -14.63
N TRP A 181 -4.29 -3.02 -13.76
CA TRP A 181 -3.00 -3.66 -14.04
C TRP A 181 -3.05 -5.09 -13.56
N HIS A 182 -3.01 -6.04 -14.49
CA HIS A 182 -2.94 -7.45 -14.14
C HIS A 182 -1.50 -7.82 -13.82
N LEU A 183 -1.31 -8.46 -12.67
CA LEU A 183 0.00 -8.91 -12.22
C LEU A 183 0.32 -10.26 -12.87
N VAL A 184 1.38 -10.32 -13.66
CA VAL A 184 1.95 -11.59 -14.15
C VAL A 184 3.05 -12.00 -13.17
N GLY A 185 2.71 -12.93 -12.29
CA GLY A 185 3.60 -13.47 -11.27
C GLY A 185 4.78 -14.24 -11.86
N GLY A 186 5.92 -14.23 -11.15
CA GLY A 186 7.15 -14.87 -11.62
C GLY A 186 7.09 -16.41 -11.67
N VAL A 187 5.99 -17.01 -11.21
CA VAL A 187 5.72 -18.46 -11.25
C VAL A 187 4.45 -18.79 -12.05
N ASP A 188 3.80 -17.78 -12.63
CA ASP A 188 2.58 -17.98 -13.39
C ASP A 188 2.92 -18.63 -14.73
N ALA A 189 2.12 -19.61 -15.15
CA ALA A 189 2.24 -20.24 -16.45
C ALA A 189 1.87 -19.24 -17.56
N LEU A 190 2.75 -19.07 -18.54
CA LEU A 190 2.46 -18.24 -19.70
C LEU A 190 1.82 -19.04 -20.81
N GLU A 191 2.39 -20.20 -21.07
CA GLU A 191 2.07 -21.09 -22.18
C GLU A 191 1.97 -22.53 -21.68
N SER A 192 1.42 -23.43 -22.51
CA SER A 192 1.19 -24.82 -22.11
C SER A 192 2.46 -25.57 -21.69
N CYS A 193 3.64 -25.14 -22.15
CA CYS A 193 4.92 -25.73 -21.75
C CYS A 193 5.36 -25.35 -20.33
N ASP A 194 4.76 -24.32 -19.72
CA ASP A 194 5.02 -23.96 -18.33
C ASP A 194 4.16 -24.76 -17.33
N LEU A 195 3.23 -25.58 -17.83
CA LEU A 195 2.34 -26.39 -16.98
C LEU A 195 3.10 -27.54 -16.31
N THR A 196 2.85 -27.71 -15.02
CA THR A 196 3.41 -28.76 -14.16
C THR A 196 2.39 -29.86 -13.82
N GLY A 197 1.10 -29.65 -14.11
CA GLY A 197 0.01 -30.57 -13.75
C GLY A 197 -0.47 -30.40 -12.30
N SER A 198 0.05 -29.41 -11.58
CA SER A 198 -0.35 -29.06 -10.20
C SER A 198 -1.10 -27.73 -10.13
N GLU A 199 -1.67 -27.30 -11.24
CA GLU A 199 -2.40 -26.03 -11.33
C GLU A 199 -3.72 -26.09 -10.55
N PRO A 200 -4.19 -24.95 -10.02
CA PRO A 200 -5.43 -24.91 -9.27
C PRO A 200 -6.63 -25.21 -10.19
N ALA A 201 -7.56 -26.04 -9.69
CA ALA A 201 -8.84 -26.31 -10.32
C ALA A 201 -9.95 -25.42 -9.72
N ASP A 202 -9.72 -24.11 -9.70
CA ASP A 202 -10.59 -23.11 -9.05
C ASP A 202 -11.54 -22.38 -10.03
N GLY A 203 -11.54 -22.78 -11.30
CA GLY A 203 -12.39 -22.19 -12.34
C GLY A 203 -11.84 -20.89 -12.95
N HIS A 204 -10.62 -20.51 -12.61
CA HIS A 204 -9.91 -19.40 -13.24
C HIS A 204 -8.99 -19.89 -14.37
N PRO A 205 -8.63 -19.02 -15.35
CA PRO A 205 -7.65 -19.38 -16.35
C PRO A 205 -6.30 -19.68 -15.72
N VAL A 206 -5.49 -20.46 -16.42
CA VAL A 206 -4.12 -20.78 -15.99
C VAL A 206 -3.12 -20.02 -16.84
N LEU A 207 -3.31 -20.01 -18.16
CA LEU A 207 -2.39 -19.40 -19.11
C LEU A 207 -2.66 -17.91 -19.28
N LEU A 208 -1.60 -17.13 -19.49
CA LEU A 208 -1.71 -15.67 -19.62
C LEU A 208 -2.65 -15.24 -20.77
N ALA A 209 -2.60 -15.91 -21.93
CA ALA A 209 -3.47 -15.58 -23.06
C ALA A 209 -4.96 -15.80 -22.73
N ASP A 210 -5.28 -16.76 -21.88
CA ASP A 210 -6.65 -17.04 -21.47
C ASP A 210 -7.15 -15.99 -20.48
N TRP A 211 -6.30 -15.55 -19.55
CA TRP A 211 -6.57 -14.40 -18.68
C TRP A 211 -6.84 -13.13 -19.49
N ILE A 212 -5.99 -12.81 -20.47
CA ILE A 212 -6.15 -11.60 -21.29
C ILE A 212 -7.50 -11.60 -22.02
N ARG A 213 -7.85 -12.73 -22.65
CA ARG A 213 -9.10 -12.83 -23.43
C ARG A 213 -10.34 -12.85 -22.56
N ARG A 214 -10.33 -13.58 -21.44
CA ARG A 214 -11.48 -13.69 -20.54
C ARG A 214 -11.79 -12.37 -19.85
N ASP A 215 -10.76 -11.69 -19.34
CA ASP A 215 -10.94 -10.53 -18.46
C ASP A 215 -10.72 -9.18 -19.18
N GLY A 216 -10.37 -9.19 -20.48
CA GLY A 216 -10.17 -7.98 -21.28
C GLY A 216 -8.97 -7.16 -20.81
N LEU A 217 -7.88 -7.83 -20.44
CA LEU A 217 -6.71 -7.19 -19.82
C LEU A 217 -5.96 -6.33 -20.84
N THR A 218 -5.74 -5.06 -20.50
CA THR A 218 -5.05 -4.08 -21.39
C THR A 218 -3.72 -3.59 -20.82
N CYS A 219 -3.43 -3.87 -19.54
CA CYS A 219 -2.18 -3.50 -18.87
C CYS A 219 -1.63 -4.68 -18.06
N LEU A 220 -0.38 -5.06 -18.28
CA LEU A 220 0.29 -6.14 -17.53
C LEU A 220 1.51 -5.62 -16.76
N LYS A 221 1.68 -6.11 -15.53
CA LYS A 221 2.89 -5.92 -14.72
C LYS A 221 3.64 -7.24 -14.58
N VAL A 222 4.84 -7.30 -15.14
CA VAL A 222 5.66 -8.51 -15.18
C VAL A 222 6.56 -8.56 -13.95
N LYS A 223 6.38 -9.58 -13.12
CA LYS A 223 7.24 -9.84 -11.96
C LYS A 223 8.52 -10.53 -12.37
N LEU A 224 9.64 -9.94 -11.97
CA LEU A 224 10.99 -10.35 -12.31
C LEU A 224 11.79 -10.71 -11.06
N ARG A 225 12.85 -11.49 -11.22
CA ARG A 225 13.70 -11.98 -10.14
C ARG A 225 14.70 -10.94 -9.67
N GLY A 226 15.25 -10.14 -10.58
CA GLY A 226 16.27 -9.12 -10.33
C GLY A 226 17.66 -9.66 -9.97
N ASN A 227 17.89 -10.97 -10.17
CA ASN A 227 19.16 -11.64 -9.90
C ASN A 227 19.54 -12.70 -10.95
N ASP A 228 18.76 -12.82 -12.02
CA ASP A 228 18.94 -13.78 -13.11
C ASP A 228 18.57 -13.10 -14.44
N ALA A 229 19.54 -12.41 -15.04
CA ALA A 229 19.28 -11.52 -16.18
C ALA A 229 18.78 -12.27 -17.42
N ALA A 230 19.25 -13.50 -17.63
CA ALA A 230 18.81 -14.33 -18.74
C ALA A 230 17.34 -14.72 -18.57
N TRP A 231 16.96 -15.17 -17.37
CA TRP A 231 15.56 -15.50 -17.06
C TRP A 231 14.66 -14.27 -17.12
N ASP A 232 15.09 -13.13 -16.55
CA ASP A 232 14.28 -11.90 -16.52
C ASP A 232 14.00 -11.36 -17.93
N TYR A 233 15.03 -11.33 -18.78
CA TYR A 233 14.89 -10.93 -20.17
C TYR A 233 13.99 -11.89 -20.96
N ASP A 234 14.19 -13.21 -20.85
CA ASP A 234 13.33 -14.19 -21.52
C ASP A 234 11.87 -14.06 -21.06
N ARG A 235 11.63 -13.89 -19.75
CA ARG A 235 10.30 -13.70 -19.18
C ARG A 235 9.62 -12.46 -19.74
N LEU A 236 10.33 -11.34 -19.86
CA LEU A 236 9.83 -10.11 -20.49
C LEU A 236 9.48 -10.35 -21.96
N CYS A 237 10.37 -10.96 -22.75
CA CYS A 237 10.12 -11.24 -24.16
C CYS A 237 8.90 -12.17 -24.36
N ARG A 238 8.79 -13.23 -23.56
CA ARG A 238 7.67 -14.18 -23.64
C ARG A 238 6.34 -13.50 -23.33
N VAL A 239 6.28 -12.72 -22.24
CA VAL A 239 5.06 -11.93 -21.92
C VAL A 239 4.77 -10.92 -23.02
N GLY A 240 5.77 -10.19 -23.50
CA GLY A 240 5.61 -9.19 -24.54
C GLY A 240 5.00 -9.77 -25.82
N ARG A 241 5.47 -10.94 -26.27
CA ARG A 241 4.91 -11.64 -27.44
C ARG A 241 3.43 -11.99 -27.24
N ILE A 242 3.07 -12.56 -26.08
CA ILE A 242 1.68 -12.89 -25.75
C ILE A 242 0.82 -11.63 -25.69
N ALA A 243 1.33 -10.58 -25.06
CA ALA A 243 0.67 -9.30 -24.88
C ALA A 243 0.34 -8.65 -26.23
N VAL A 244 1.33 -8.55 -27.14
CA VAL A 244 1.15 -8.02 -28.50
C VAL A 244 0.14 -8.84 -29.29
N ALA A 245 0.25 -10.18 -29.26
CA ALA A 245 -0.66 -11.07 -29.97
C ALA A 245 -2.13 -10.95 -29.51
N ASN A 246 -2.36 -10.49 -28.27
CA ASN A 246 -3.69 -10.34 -27.69
C ASN A 246 -4.12 -8.87 -27.50
N GLY A 247 -3.40 -7.91 -28.08
CA GLY A 247 -3.80 -6.49 -28.09
C GLY A 247 -3.68 -5.77 -26.73
N VAL A 248 -2.79 -6.24 -25.84
CA VAL A 248 -2.44 -5.52 -24.61
C VAL A 248 -1.73 -4.21 -24.97
N GLU A 249 -2.10 -3.12 -24.29
CA GLU A 249 -1.58 -1.79 -24.58
C GLU A 249 -0.33 -1.42 -23.79
N TRP A 250 -0.23 -1.87 -22.52
CA TRP A 250 0.82 -1.43 -21.60
C TRP A 250 1.50 -2.60 -20.88
N LEU A 251 2.82 -2.52 -20.77
CA LEU A 251 3.67 -3.43 -20.00
C LEU A 251 4.52 -2.62 -19.01
N THR A 252 4.74 -3.18 -17.82
CA THR A 252 5.77 -2.68 -16.89
C THR A 252 6.54 -3.83 -16.28
N ALA A 253 7.82 -3.61 -16.00
CA ALA A 253 8.68 -4.52 -15.27
C ALA A 253 8.63 -4.23 -13.76
N ASP A 254 8.71 -5.28 -12.93
CA ASP A 254 8.73 -5.17 -11.46
C ASP A 254 9.73 -6.18 -10.90
N PHE A 255 10.92 -5.70 -10.55
CA PHE A 255 12.02 -6.50 -10.00
C PHE A 255 11.96 -6.65 -8.48
N ASN A 256 10.84 -6.32 -7.82
CA ASN A 256 10.65 -6.58 -6.37
C ASN A 256 11.73 -6.00 -5.44
N CYS A 257 12.40 -4.92 -5.84
CA CYS A 257 13.51 -4.31 -5.07
C CYS A 257 14.67 -5.28 -4.78
N THR A 258 14.86 -6.34 -5.57
CA THR A 258 15.95 -7.31 -5.37
C THR A 258 17.24 -6.92 -6.10
N VAL A 259 17.15 -6.02 -7.09
CA VAL A 259 18.29 -5.52 -7.85
C VAL A 259 19.17 -4.64 -6.98
N ARG A 260 20.49 -4.87 -7.04
CA ARG A 260 21.50 -4.13 -6.27
C ARG A 260 22.28 -3.11 -7.07
N ASP A 261 22.28 -3.25 -8.39
CA ASP A 261 23.02 -2.41 -9.32
C ASP A 261 22.04 -1.90 -10.40
N PRO A 262 21.85 -0.57 -10.54
CA PRO A 262 21.01 0.00 -11.60
C PRO A 262 21.38 -0.49 -13.01
N GLU A 263 22.65 -0.81 -13.25
CA GLU A 263 23.12 -1.26 -14.57
C GLU A 263 22.50 -2.60 -15.00
N TYR A 264 22.14 -3.45 -14.04
CA TYR A 264 21.38 -4.67 -14.29
C TYR A 264 20.05 -4.38 -14.99
N VAL A 265 19.34 -3.33 -14.55
CA VAL A 265 18.06 -2.94 -15.15
C VAL A 265 18.29 -2.34 -16.53
N ASN A 266 19.25 -1.42 -16.66
CA ASN A 266 19.57 -0.76 -17.92
C ASN A 266 19.88 -1.78 -19.02
N THR A 267 20.77 -2.74 -18.73
CA THR A 267 21.18 -3.78 -19.69
C THR A 267 20.00 -4.63 -20.19
N ILE A 268 19.00 -4.89 -19.34
CA ILE A 268 17.81 -5.65 -19.74
C ILE A 268 16.86 -4.81 -20.59
N LEU A 269 16.69 -3.52 -20.24
CA LEU A 269 15.75 -2.62 -20.92
C LEU A 269 16.28 -2.04 -22.24
N ASP A 270 17.60 -1.99 -22.43
CA ASP A 270 18.24 -1.50 -23.66
C ASP A 270 18.17 -2.50 -24.84
N ARG A 271 17.66 -3.71 -24.62
CA ARG A 271 17.57 -4.80 -25.60
C ARG A 271 16.16 -4.94 -26.17
#